data_AF-A0A938P4S2-F1
#
_entry.id   AF-A0A938P4S2-F1
#
_cell.length_a   1.000
_cell.length_b   1.000
_cell.length_c   1.000
_cell.angle_alpha   90.00
_cell.angle_beta   90.00
_cell.angle_gamma   90.00
#
_symmetry.space_group_name_H-M   'P 1'
#
loop_
_entity.id
_entity.type
_entity.pdbx_description
1 polymer ?
#
loop_
_entity_poly.entity_id
_entity_poly.type
_entity_poly.pdbx_seq_one_letter_code
_entity_poly.pdbx_strand_id
1 'polypeptide(L)'
;MQPNPTILHLANVLMIAEADGVLTEPEAFALREIMHRIGADADDLAKARDWMAHHSPYHLQEVQNSADAMKMIEDMVLMSLADGQVSRDESQPLEAFLSGLGFVQADMDMIVQRVRSRLRAIPATPHPSMPIRRDAVAEVPAQAARHVTPPPVFARISPPALQSPSTHQRPIAHPTPAHRHATPAPVLVAEPPPHTAPPVSAIPPPVVPKETPLERCQRHRASAPQGVCYCFGAPEGPLNPWGCRLMRMAWTSDADWLRLGRFRDSDTFVLDHEAISARLSERLTSVAGCPFLLTGFAQQALNALPSQATTMGRWRHHLVSQTAPSATAVTVRSYSHGCAREVAAWADGLAPTDDRDARQMIRRAARLTGVAVDLTLLNHTKEADHA
;
A
#
# COMPACT_ATOMS: atom_id res chain seq x y z
N MET A 1 -30.19 19.53 -14.77
CA MET A 1 -29.60 18.96 -15.99
C MET A 1 -28.23 18.45 -15.62
N GLN A 2 -27.87 17.22 -16.00
CA GLN A 2 -26.48 16.79 -15.87
C GLN A 2 -25.63 17.53 -16.91
N PRO A 3 -24.43 18.00 -16.56
CA PRO A 3 -23.54 18.67 -17.49
C PRO A 3 -23.12 17.68 -18.59
N ASN A 4 -22.69 18.22 -19.73
CA ASN A 4 -22.01 17.42 -20.74
C ASN A 4 -20.82 16.69 -20.07
N PRO A 5 -20.63 15.37 -20.30
CA PRO A 5 -19.54 14.60 -19.70
C PRO A 5 -18.16 15.24 -19.92
N THR A 6 -17.93 15.92 -21.05
CA THR A 6 -16.68 16.65 -21.31
C THR A 6 -16.48 17.82 -20.36
N ILE A 7 -17.53 18.59 -20.08
CA ILE A 7 -17.49 19.71 -19.13
C ILE A 7 -17.22 19.20 -17.72
N LEU A 8 -17.87 18.09 -17.33
CA LEU A 8 -17.66 17.46 -16.03
C LEU A 8 -16.22 16.96 -15.86
N HIS A 9 -15.69 16.31 -16.89
CA HIS A 9 -14.30 15.84 -16.93
C HIS A 9 -13.34 17.02 -16.72
N LEU A 10 -13.48 18.10 -17.47
CA LEU A 10 -12.64 19.29 -17.33
C LEU A 10 -12.81 19.97 -15.97
N ALA A 11 -14.03 20.05 -15.42
CA ALA A 11 -14.27 20.63 -14.11
C ALA A 11 -13.53 19.84 -13.01
N ASN A 12 -13.52 18.51 -13.09
CA ASN A 12 -12.75 17.67 -12.17
C ASN A 12 -11.23 17.87 -12.32
N VAL A 13 -10.73 17.97 -13.56
CA VAL A 13 -9.31 18.25 -13.81
C VAL A 13 -8.90 19.64 -13.30
N LEU A 14 -9.71 20.66 -13.56
CA LEU A 14 -9.48 22.03 -13.09
C LEU A 14 -9.55 22.15 -11.56
N MET A 15 -10.43 21.40 -10.90
CA MET A 15 -10.47 21.36 -9.44
C MET A 15 -9.13 20.91 -8.83
N ILE A 16 -8.40 20.03 -9.50
CA ILE A 16 -7.04 19.66 -9.11
C ILE A 16 -6.05 20.76 -9.49
N ALA A 17 -6.07 21.21 -10.74
CA ALA A 17 -5.10 22.16 -11.30
C ALA A 17 -5.13 23.56 -10.65
N GLU A 18 -6.28 23.99 -10.13
CA GLU A 18 -6.47 25.32 -9.54
C GLU A 18 -6.53 25.25 -8.00
N ALA A 19 -6.15 24.12 -7.39
CA ALA A 19 -6.22 23.91 -5.94
C ALA A 19 -5.33 24.87 -5.14
N ASP A 20 -4.16 25.22 -5.68
CA ASP A 20 -3.22 26.19 -5.10
C ASP A 20 -3.41 27.63 -5.65
N GLY A 21 -4.33 27.79 -6.62
CA GLY A 21 -4.66 29.04 -7.28
C GLY A 21 -3.67 29.50 -8.36
N VAL A 22 -2.64 28.72 -8.71
CA VAL A 22 -1.63 29.11 -9.70
C VAL A 22 -1.31 27.97 -10.65
N LEU A 23 -1.77 28.09 -11.91
CA LEU A 23 -1.42 27.14 -12.96
C LEU A 23 0.01 27.39 -13.48
N THR A 24 0.92 26.48 -13.21
CA THR A 24 2.30 26.49 -13.71
C THR A 24 2.37 26.18 -15.21
N GLU A 25 3.52 26.45 -15.85
CA GLU A 25 3.70 26.14 -17.27
C GLU A 25 3.57 24.63 -17.60
N PRO A 26 4.14 23.70 -16.80
CA PRO A 26 3.93 22.27 -16.99
C PRO A 26 2.46 21.83 -16.87
N GLU A 27 1.71 22.36 -15.89
CA GLU A 27 0.29 22.06 -15.72
C GLU A 27 -0.54 22.63 -16.87
N ALA A 28 -0.24 23.84 -17.33
CA ALA A 28 -0.88 24.43 -18.49
C ALA A 28 -0.63 23.59 -19.76
N PHE A 29 0.56 22.97 -19.89
CA PHE A 29 0.85 22.03 -20.95
C PHE A 29 0.03 20.73 -20.80
N ALA A 30 0.01 20.13 -19.60
CA ALA A 30 -0.78 18.94 -19.32
C ALA A 30 -2.28 19.16 -19.58
N LEU A 31 -2.82 20.34 -19.23
CA LEU A 31 -4.21 20.70 -19.47
C LEU A 31 -4.52 20.73 -20.98
N ARG A 32 -3.65 21.33 -21.79
CA ARG A 32 -3.81 21.36 -23.25
C ARG A 32 -3.80 19.95 -23.86
N GLU A 33 -2.93 19.07 -23.37
CA GLU A 33 -2.87 17.69 -23.82
C GLU A 33 -4.13 16.90 -23.44
N ILE A 34 -4.62 17.09 -22.20
CA ILE A 34 -5.89 16.50 -21.75
C ILE A 34 -7.04 16.99 -22.63
N MET A 35 -7.16 18.30 -22.85
CA MET A 35 -8.17 18.90 -23.72
C MET A 35 -8.12 18.32 -25.14
N HIS A 36 -6.93 18.23 -25.73
CA HIS A 36 -6.75 17.66 -27.06
C HIS A 36 -7.26 16.21 -27.14
N ARG A 37 -6.88 15.37 -26.17
CA ARG A 37 -7.25 13.95 -26.18
C ARG A 37 -8.74 13.71 -25.94
N ILE A 38 -9.39 14.52 -25.11
CA ILE A 38 -10.84 14.40 -24.88
C ILE A 38 -11.68 15.15 -25.93
N GLY A 39 -11.02 15.80 -26.91
CA GLY A 39 -11.68 16.57 -27.96
C GLY A 39 -12.36 17.85 -27.46
N ALA A 40 -11.88 18.42 -26.36
CA ALA A 40 -12.40 19.67 -25.81
C ALA A 40 -11.68 20.89 -26.39
N ASP A 41 -12.39 22.01 -26.43
CA ASP A 41 -11.87 23.31 -26.84
C ASP A 41 -11.92 24.36 -25.72
N ALA A 42 -11.58 25.60 -26.05
CA ALA A 42 -11.57 26.70 -25.08
C ALA A 42 -12.97 27.06 -24.55
N ASP A 43 -14.02 26.85 -25.34
CA ASP A 43 -15.40 27.12 -24.92
C ASP A 43 -15.85 26.09 -23.88
N ASP A 44 -15.46 24.82 -24.06
CA ASP A 44 -15.72 23.78 -23.06
C ASP A 44 -14.97 24.03 -21.76
N LEU A 45 -13.73 24.53 -21.83
CA LEU A 45 -12.96 24.94 -20.65
C LEU A 45 -13.63 26.10 -19.90
N ALA A 46 -14.13 27.10 -20.63
CA ALA A 46 -14.88 28.21 -20.03
C ALA A 46 -16.15 27.72 -19.32
N LYS A 47 -16.93 26.84 -19.99
CA LYS A 47 -18.12 26.22 -19.38
C LYS A 47 -17.79 25.37 -18.15
N ALA A 48 -16.64 24.71 -18.11
CA ALA A 48 -16.19 23.94 -16.96
C ALA A 48 -15.90 24.85 -15.76
N ARG A 49 -15.24 25.99 -15.97
CA ARG A 49 -15.05 27.02 -14.92
C ARG A 49 -16.36 27.60 -14.44
N ASP A 50 -17.26 27.95 -15.37
CA ASP A 50 -18.59 28.44 -15.02
C ASP A 50 -19.35 27.39 -14.20
N TRP A 51 -19.28 26.12 -14.59
CA TRP A 51 -19.89 25.03 -13.85
C TRP A 51 -19.36 24.93 -12.42
N MET A 52 -18.03 24.99 -12.22
CA MET A 52 -17.42 25.00 -10.88
C MET A 52 -17.89 26.20 -10.05
N ALA A 53 -17.95 27.39 -10.65
CA ALA A 53 -18.39 28.61 -9.96
C ALA A 53 -19.84 28.54 -9.47
N HIS A 54 -20.75 27.95 -10.28
CA HIS A 54 -22.15 27.76 -9.89
C HIS A 54 -22.35 26.71 -8.80
N HIS A 55 -21.37 25.82 -8.60
CA HIS A 55 -21.44 24.72 -7.64
C HIS A 55 -20.43 24.88 -6.49
N SER A 56 -20.14 26.12 -6.07
CA SER A 56 -19.17 26.38 -5.00
C SER A 56 -19.72 26.00 -3.60
N PRO A 57 -18.98 25.23 -2.76
CA PRO A 57 -17.68 24.62 -3.06
C PRO A 57 -17.82 23.42 -3.99
N TYR A 58 -17.03 23.40 -5.06
CA TYR A 58 -17.06 22.30 -6.02
C TYR A 58 -16.41 21.05 -5.41
N HIS A 59 -17.08 19.92 -5.55
CA HIS A 59 -16.56 18.61 -5.18
C HIS A 59 -16.41 17.74 -6.44
N LEU A 60 -15.37 16.91 -6.47
CA LEU A 60 -15.14 15.97 -7.58
C LEU A 60 -16.37 15.08 -7.79
N GLN A 61 -16.82 14.97 -9.04
CA GLN A 61 -18.05 14.26 -9.39
C GLN A 61 -17.74 12.99 -10.18
N GLU A 62 -18.51 11.92 -9.95
CA GLU A 62 -18.36 10.65 -10.66
C GLU A 62 -18.92 10.71 -12.09
N VAL A 63 -18.23 10.05 -13.03
CA VAL A 63 -18.72 9.81 -14.39
C VAL A 63 -19.33 8.41 -14.43
N GLN A 64 -20.58 8.28 -14.88
CA GLN A 64 -21.32 7.01 -14.84
C GLN A 64 -20.68 5.88 -15.65
N ASN A 65 -19.99 6.21 -16.75
CA ASN A 65 -19.29 5.23 -17.56
C ASN A 65 -17.94 4.90 -16.91
N SER A 66 -17.73 3.64 -16.53
CA SER A 66 -16.52 3.20 -15.83
C SER A 66 -15.23 3.37 -16.66
N ALA A 67 -15.29 3.23 -17.98
CA ALA A 67 -14.14 3.43 -18.85
C ALA A 67 -13.77 4.92 -18.94
N ASP A 68 -14.76 5.81 -18.99
CA ASP A 68 -14.53 7.25 -19.02
C ASP A 68 -14.13 7.79 -17.64
N ALA A 69 -14.68 7.21 -16.55
CA ALA A 69 -14.26 7.50 -15.18
C ALA A 69 -12.77 7.20 -14.97
N MET A 70 -12.30 6.04 -15.44
CA MET A 70 -10.88 5.69 -15.33
C MET A 70 -9.98 6.66 -16.12
N LYS A 71 -10.37 7.05 -17.34
CA LYS A 71 -9.62 8.05 -18.11
C LYS A 71 -9.56 9.39 -17.38
N MET A 72 -10.69 9.85 -16.84
CA MET A 72 -10.75 11.08 -16.05
C MET A 72 -9.87 11.02 -14.80
N ILE A 73 -9.87 9.88 -14.09
CA ILE A 73 -8.98 9.66 -12.94
C ILE A 73 -7.51 9.73 -13.35
N GLU A 74 -7.12 9.05 -14.42
CA GLU A 74 -5.75 9.13 -14.94
C GLU A 74 -5.37 10.56 -15.34
N ASP A 75 -6.33 11.37 -15.77
CA ASP A 75 -6.11 12.74 -16.22
C ASP A 75 -6.02 13.74 -15.07
N MET A 76 -6.79 13.52 -14.00
CA MET A 76 -6.59 14.20 -12.72
C MET A 76 -5.23 13.87 -12.11
N VAL A 77 -4.81 12.60 -12.13
CA VAL A 77 -3.47 12.18 -11.63
C VAL A 77 -2.35 12.71 -12.54
N LEU A 78 -2.58 12.80 -13.84
CA LEU A 78 -1.64 13.43 -14.78
C LEU A 78 -1.47 14.91 -14.46
N MET A 79 -2.57 15.61 -14.22
CA MET A 79 -2.57 17.02 -13.85
C MET A 79 -1.75 17.23 -12.58
N SER A 80 -2.06 16.49 -11.52
CA SER A 80 -1.38 16.62 -10.22
C SER A 80 0.10 16.26 -10.25
N LEU A 81 0.60 15.61 -11.31
CA LEU A 81 2.01 15.19 -11.46
C LEU A 81 2.76 16.02 -12.51
N ALA A 82 2.11 17.02 -13.12
CA ALA A 82 2.64 17.70 -14.29
C ALA A 82 3.93 18.48 -13.99
N ASP A 83 4.04 19.08 -12.80
CA ASP A 83 5.23 19.81 -12.34
C ASP A 83 6.28 18.89 -11.66
N GLY A 84 5.98 17.60 -11.54
CA GLY A 84 6.83 16.59 -10.90
C GLY A 84 6.75 16.58 -9.37
N GLN A 85 5.96 17.48 -8.77
CA GLN A 85 5.59 17.45 -7.37
C GLN A 85 4.09 17.14 -7.27
N VAL A 86 3.62 16.85 -6.07
CA VAL A 86 2.17 16.81 -5.80
C VAL A 86 2.05 17.53 -4.47
N SER A 87 1.28 18.60 -4.41
CA SER A 87 0.99 19.28 -3.15
C SER A 87 -0.08 18.51 -2.38
N ARG A 88 -0.18 18.79 -1.07
CA ARG A 88 -1.26 18.23 -0.24
C ARG A 88 -2.64 18.73 -0.70
N ASP A 89 -2.70 19.97 -1.21
CA ASP A 89 -3.95 20.63 -1.57
C ASP A 89 -4.55 20.05 -2.86
N GLU A 90 -3.71 19.64 -3.82
CA GLU A 90 -4.15 18.94 -5.04
C GLU A 90 -4.59 17.51 -4.77
N SER A 91 -3.90 16.84 -3.84
CA SER A 91 -4.03 15.40 -3.69
C SER A 91 -5.09 14.94 -2.70
N GLN A 92 -5.32 15.73 -1.65
CA GLN A 92 -6.37 15.46 -0.68
C GLN A 92 -7.77 15.30 -1.32
N PRO A 93 -8.24 16.18 -2.22
CA PRO A 93 -9.54 16.01 -2.86
C PRO A 93 -9.58 14.76 -3.78
N LEU A 94 -8.49 14.51 -4.50
CA LEU A 94 -8.38 13.34 -5.39
C LEU A 94 -8.45 12.02 -4.61
N GLU A 95 -7.76 11.90 -3.48
CA GLU A 95 -7.83 10.71 -2.65
C GLU A 95 -9.19 10.48 -2.01
N ALA A 96 -9.81 11.55 -1.49
CA ALA A 96 -11.14 11.45 -0.90
C ALA A 96 -12.14 10.93 -1.94
N PHE A 97 -12.01 11.40 -3.19
CA PHE A 97 -12.80 10.94 -4.31
C PHE A 97 -12.51 9.46 -4.66
N LEU A 98 -11.25 9.07 -4.83
CA LEU A 98 -10.88 7.68 -5.17
C LEU A 98 -11.25 6.69 -4.07
N SER A 99 -11.06 7.07 -2.80
CA SER A 99 -11.47 6.26 -1.65
C SER A 99 -13.00 6.11 -1.60
N GLY A 100 -13.74 7.18 -1.93
CA GLY A 100 -15.20 7.14 -2.06
C GLY A 100 -15.70 6.18 -3.15
N LEU A 101 -14.90 5.99 -4.21
CA LEU A 101 -15.13 5.01 -5.27
C LEU A 101 -14.65 3.59 -4.92
N GLY A 102 -14.06 3.39 -3.74
CA GLY A 102 -13.57 2.08 -3.27
C GLY A 102 -12.19 1.67 -3.79
N PHE A 103 -11.41 2.60 -4.36
CA PHE A 103 -10.03 2.33 -4.76
C PHE A 103 -9.15 2.14 -3.52
N VAL A 104 -8.32 1.09 -3.53
CA VAL A 104 -7.30 0.90 -2.49
C VAL A 104 -5.96 1.48 -2.91
N GLN A 105 -5.02 1.61 -1.96
CA GLN A 105 -3.69 2.18 -2.22
C GLN A 105 -2.97 1.53 -3.41
N ALA A 106 -3.09 0.21 -3.56
CA ALA A 106 -2.45 -0.51 -4.66
C ALA A 106 -3.00 -0.09 -6.04
N ASP A 107 -4.29 0.24 -6.13
CA ASP A 107 -4.89 0.72 -7.39
C ASP A 107 -4.40 2.14 -7.70
N MET A 108 -4.33 3.00 -6.69
CA MET A 108 -3.78 4.35 -6.81
C MET A 108 -2.32 4.31 -7.26
N ASP A 109 -1.50 3.44 -6.67
CA ASP A 109 -0.10 3.25 -7.06
C ASP A 109 0.01 2.78 -8.53
N MET A 110 -0.86 1.87 -8.97
CA MET A 110 -0.91 1.41 -10.35
C MET A 110 -1.29 2.54 -11.32
N ILE A 111 -2.27 3.38 -10.97
CA ILE A 111 -2.66 4.55 -11.78
C ILE A 111 -1.49 5.52 -11.90
N VAL A 112 -0.84 5.85 -10.78
CA VAL A 112 0.34 6.73 -10.75
C VAL A 112 1.47 6.15 -11.61
N GLN A 113 1.74 4.85 -11.54
CA GLN A 113 2.76 4.20 -12.38
C GLN A 113 2.43 4.30 -13.87
N ARG A 114 1.17 4.10 -14.25
CA ARG A 114 0.70 4.22 -15.64
C ARG A 114 0.86 5.66 -16.14
N VAL A 115 0.43 6.64 -15.34
CA VAL A 115 0.54 8.06 -15.66
C VAL A 115 2.01 8.50 -15.77
N ARG A 116 2.88 8.07 -14.86
CA ARG A 116 4.32 8.33 -14.95
C ARG A 116 4.96 7.74 -16.20
N SER A 117 4.53 6.53 -16.59
CA SER A 117 4.99 5.92 -17.84
C SER A 117 4.54 6.74 -19.05
N ARG A 118 3.32 7.30 -19.00
CA ARG A 118 2.79 8.22 -20.02
C ARG A 118 3.57 9.53 -20.07
N LEU A 119 3.81 10.18 -18.93
CA LEU A 119 4.60 11.41 -18.82
C LEU A 119 6.00 11.26 -19.43
N ARG A 120 6.68 10.12 -19.19
CA ARG A 120 7.98 9.82 -19.80
C ARG A 120 7.94 9.63 -21.32
N ALA A 121 6.79 9.25 -21.86
CA ALA A 121 6.60 9.05 -23.28
C ALA A 121 6.27 10.35 -24.03
N ILE A 122 5.81 11.38 -23.32
CA ILE A 122 5.57 12.71 -23.90
C ILE A 122 6.94 13.32 -24.23
N PRO A 123 7.24 13.57 -25.52
CA PRO A 123 8.50 14.20 -25.90
C PRO A 123 8.58 15.60 -25.27
N ALA A 124 9.71 15.94 -24.65
CA ALA A 124 9.94 17.28 -24.09
C ALA A 124 9.96 18.40 -25.16
N THR A 125 9.89 18.04 -26.45
CA THR A 125 9.74 18.99 -27.54
C THR A 125 8.32 19.56 -27.58
N PRO A 126 8.16 20.89 -27.57
CA PRO A 126 6.85 21.52 -27.65
C PRO A 126 6.15 21.06 -28.93
N HIS A 127 4.92 20.56 -28.79
CA HIS A 127 4.07 20.27 -29.94
C HIS A 127 3.95 21.54 -30.81
N PRO A 128 3.98 21.41 -32.16
CA PRO A 128 3.64 22.52 -33.02
C PRO A 128 2.28 23.05 -32.59
N SER A 129 2.22 24.35 -32.31
CA SER A 129 1.05 25.03 -31.80
C SER A 129 -0.20 24.54 -32.52
N MET A 130 -1.16 24.00 -31.76
CA MET A 130 -2.51 23.71 -32.26
C MET A 130 -2.94 24.93 -33.10
N PRO A 131 -3.39 24.75 -34.35
CA PRO A 131 -3.87 25.85 -35.15
C PRO A 131 -5.08 26.43 -34.43
N ILE A 132 -4.86 27.51 -33.68
CA ILE A 132 -5.93 28.38 -33.20
C ILE A 132 -6.62 28.83 -34.48
N ARG A 133 -7.86 28.36 -34.69
CA ARG A 133 -8.68 28.72 -35.83
C ARG A 133 -8.83 30.23 -35.79
N ARG A 134 -8.05 30.93 -36.62
CA ARG A 134 -7.78 32.37 -36.52
C ARG A 134 -8.95 33.25 -36.98
N ASP A 135 -10.09 32.65 -37.32
CA ASP A 135 -11.19 33.32 -38.02
C ASP A 135 -12.43 33.60 -37.15
N ALA A 136 -12.34 33.51 -35.81
CA ALA A 136 -13.52 33.76 -34.95
C ALA A 136 -13.26 34.59 -33.67
N VAL A 137 -12.19 35.38 -33.62
CA VAL A 137 -12.10 36.48 -32.65
C VAL A 137 -12.33 37.78 -33.42
N ALA A 138 -13.60 38.11 -33.62
CA ALA A 138 -13.99 39.47 -33.98
C ALA A 138 -13.47 40.41 -32.88
N GLU A 139 -12.78 41.46 -33.30
CA GLU A 139 -12.27 42.53 -32.44
C GLU A 139 -13.38 43.03 -31.50
N VAL A 140 -13.26 42.73 -30.21
CA VAL A 140 -13.96 43.47 -29.17
C VAL A 140 -13.27 44.84 -29.08
N PRO A 141 -13.97 45.95 -29.35
CA PRO A 141 -13.35 47.27 -29.31
C PRO A 141 -12.84 47.58 -27.90
N ALA A 142 -11.60 48.04 -27.84
CA ALA A 142 -10.92 48.48 -26.63
C ALA A 142 -11.74 49.54 -25.89
N GLN A 143 -12.44 49.13 -24.83
CA GLN A 143 -12.94 50.06 -23.83
C GLN A 143 -11.79 50.47 -22.91
N ALA A 144 -11.58 51.78 -22.88
CA ALA A 144 -10.55 52.51 -22.15
C ALA A 144 -10.26 51.92 -20.75
N ALA A 145 -9.02 51.43 -20.60
CA ALA A 145 -8.43 51.17 -19.30
C ALA A 145 -8.44 52.48 -18.50
N ARG A 146 -9.26 52.54 -17.45
CA ARG A 146 -9.14 53.56 -16.42
C ARG A 146 -7.77 53.37 -15.76
N HIS A 147 -6.94 54.40 -15.87
CA HIS A 147 -5.71 54.56 -15.09
C HIS A 147 -6.06 54.41 -13.60
N VAL A 148 -5.76 53.25 -13.02
CA VAL A 148 -5.72 53.08 -11.57
C VAL A 148 -4.32 53.50 -11.13
N THR A 149 -4.23 54.68 -10.55
CA THR A 149 -3.01 55.16 -9.88
C THR A 149 -2.69 54.21 -8.73
N PRO A 150 -1.46 53.67 -8.61
CA PRO A 150 -1.08 52.87 -7.46
C PRO A 150 -1.14 53.76 -6.19
N PRO A 151 -1.62 53.23 -5.05
CA PRO A 151 -1.59 53.96 -3.79
C PRO A 151 -0.14 54.20 -3.35
N PRO A 152 0.11 55.28 -2.58
CA PRO A 152 1.45 55.61 -2.12
C PRO A 152 2.02 54.49 -1.26
N VAL A 153 3.25 54.08 -1.58
CA VAL A 153 4.04 53.14 -0.81
C VAL A 153 4.40 53.79 0.53
N PHE A 154 3.70 53.42 1.59
CA PHE A 154 4.12 53.75 2.95
C PHE A 154 5.40 52.96 3.27
N ALA A 155 6.40 53.67 3.77
CA ALA A 155 7.65 53.09 4.25
C ALA A 155 7.35 52.03 5.33
N ARG A 156 7.79 50.79 5.10
CA ARG A 156 7.76 49.73 6.11
C ARG A 156 8.63 50.16 7.29
N ILE A 157 8.01 50.51 8.40
CA ILE A 157 8.66 50.57 9.70
C ILE A 157 8.97 49.12 10.10
N SER A 158 10.25 48.80 10.23
CA SER A 158 10.71 47.51 10.76
C SER A 158 10.12 47.29 12.15
N PRO A 159 9.51 46.13 12.44
CA PRO A 159 9.05 45.83 13.79
C PRO A 159 10.26 45.68 14.73
N PRO A 160 10.17 46.13 16.00
CA PRO A 160 11.23 45.91 16.96
C PRO A 160 11.37 44.43 17.29
N ALA A 161 12.60 44.02 17.58
CA ALA A 161 12.96 42.66 17.95
C ALA A 161 12.11 42.15 19.12
N LEU A 162 11.32 41.10 18.86
CA LEU A 162 10.63 40.34 19.89
C LEU A 162 11.67 39.62 20.75
N GLN A 163 11.76 40.06 22.01
CA GLN A 163 12.46 39.33 23.06
C GLN A 163 11.77 37.99 23.30
N SER A 164 12.55 36.91 23.32
CA SER A 164 12.11 35.56 23.64
C SER A 164 11.44 35.52 25.02
N PRO A 165 10.21 35.00 25.16
CA PRO A 165 9.61 34.84 26.48
C PRO A 165 10.33 33.74 27.25
N SER A 166 10.75 34.12 28.46
CA SER A 166 11.35 33.25 29.46
C SER A 166 10.44 32.07 29.80
N THR A 167 11.09 30.93 30.01
CA THR A 167 10.56 29.66 30.49
C THR A 167 9.81 29.83 31.81
N HIS A 168 8.48 29.94 31.75
CA HIS A 168 7.64 29.71 32.94
C HIS A 168 7.38 28.21 33.07
N GLN A 169 8.05 27.60 34.05
CA GLN A 169 7.72 26.29 34.58
C GLN A 169 6.26 26.28 35.06
N ARG A 170 5.44 25.46 34.41
CA ARG A 170 4.08 25.15 34.83
C ARG A 170 4.17 24.04 35.90
N PRO A 171 3.55 24.18 37.08
CA PRO A 171 3.51 23.12 38.07
C PRO A 171 2.75 21.92 37.51
N ILE A 172 3.35 20.75 37.63
CA ILE A 172 2.72 19.46 37.32
C ILE A 172 1.58 19.26 38.34
N ALA A 173 0.35 19.34 37.86
CA ALA A 173 -0.80 18.92 38.64
C ALA A 173 -0.78 17.38 38.75
N HIS A 174 -0.63 16.89 39.98
CA HIS A 174 -0.80 15.48 40.30
C HIS A 174 -2.24 15.03 39.96
N PRO A 175 -2.43 13.89 39.29
CA PRO A 175 -3.76 13.32 39.16
C PRO A 175 -4.25 12.82 40.53
N THR A 176 -5.41 13.34 40.93
CA THR A 176 -6.20 12.87 42.06
C THR A 176 -6.60 11.40 41.83
N PRO A 177 -6.49 10.51 42.83
CA PRO A 177 -6.88 9.12 42.68
C PRO A 177 -8.41 9.00 42.58
N ALA A 178 -8.87 8.35 41.52
CA ALA A 178 -10.28 8.00 41.33
C ALA A 178 -10.76 7.08 42.47
N HIS A 179 -11.96 7.37 42.92
CA HIS A 179 -12.70 6.63 43.94
C HIS A 179 -12.73 5.12 43.65
N ARG A 180 -12.22 4.34 44.61
CA ARG A 180 -12.48 2.91 44.72
C ARG A 180 -13.97 2.71 45.01
N HIS A 181 -14.70 2.13 44.07
CA HIS A 181 -15.97 1.48 44.39
C HIS A 181 -15.68 0.29 45.30
N ALA A 182 -16.25 0.33 46.50
CA ALA A 182 -16.20 -0.76 47.46
C ALA A 182 -17.04 -1.93 46.92
N THR A 183 -16.35 -3.04 46.62
CA THR A 183 -16.98 -4.33 46.38
C THR A 183 -17.62 -4.83 47.69
N PRO A 184 -18.90 -5.26 47.70
CA PRO A 184 -19.50 -5.83 48.89
C PRO A 184 -18.81 -7.13 49.28
N ALA A 185 -18.62 -7.32 50.58
CA ALA A 185 -17.98 -8.49 51.17
C ALA A 185 -18.73 -9.78 50.77
N PRO A 186 -18.02 -10.87 50.45
CA PRO A 186 -18.65 -12.17 50.25
C PRO A 186 -19.21 -12.68 51.57
N VAL A 187 -20.49 -13.06 51.54
CA VAL A 187 -21.17 -13.75 52.64
C VAL A 187 -20.48 -15.10 52.86
N LEU A 188 -19.94 -15.29 54.06
CA LEU A 188 -19.45 -16.57 54.57
C LEU A 188 -20.63 -17.55 54.64
N VAL A 189 -20.74 -18.41 53.64
CA VAL A 189 -21.57 -19.62 53.71
C VAL A 189 -20.76 -20.66 54.46
N ALA A 190 -21.29 -21.11 55.60
CA ALA A 190 -20.68 -22.14 56.43
C ALA A 190 -20.50 -23.44 55.63
N GLU A 191 -19.26 -23.91 55.57
CA GLU A 191 -18.87 -25.19 54.98
C GLU A 191 -19.46 -26.35 55.81
N PRO A 192 -20.18 -27.30 55.18
CA PRO A 192 -20.62 -28.52 55.86
C PRO A 192 -19.42 -29.42 56.20
N PRO A 193 -19.49 -30.21 57.28
CA PRO A 193 -18.37 -31.00 57.77
C PRO A 193 -17.87 -32.04 56.76
N PRO A 194 -16.57 -32.36 56.78
CA PRO A 194 -15.95 -33.24 55.80
C PRO A 194 -16.46 -34.68 55.99
N HIS A 195 -17.26 -35.15 55.04
CA HIS A 195 -17.48 -36.57 54.86
C HIS A 195 -16.22 -37.19 54.25
N THR A 196 -15.52 -37.98 55.08
CA THR A 196 -14.34 -38.76 54.72
C THR A 196 -14.71 -39.78 53.65
N ALA A 197 -14.57 -39.40 52.38
CA ALA A 197 -14.67 -40.35 51.28
C ALA A 197 -13.47 -41.32 51.35
N PRO A 198 -13.68 -42.62 51.14
CA PRO A 198 -12.61 -43.59 51.12
C PRO A 198 -11.60 -43.25 50.02
N PRO A 199 -10.31 -43.61 50.19
CA PRO A 199 -9.27 -43.33 49.21
C PRO A 199 -9.61 -44.03 47.90
N VAL A 200 -10.12 -43.27 46.93
CA VAL A 200 -10.26 -43.73 45.55
C VAL A 200 -8.84 -43.98 45.07
N SER A 201 -8.46 -45.26 44.91
CA SER A 201 -7.22 -45.66 44.26
C SER A 201 -7.14 -44.94 42.92
N ALA A 202 -6.32 -43.90 42.87
CA ALA A 202 -6.09 -43.13 41.66
C ALA A 202 -5.41 -44.06 40.65
N ILE A 203 -6.21 -44.61 39.74
CA ILE A 203 -5.70 -45.29 38.54
C ILE A 203 -4.83 -44.23 37.85
N PRO A 204 -3.51 -44.45 37.70
CA PRO A 204 -2.66 -43.49 37.01
C PRO A 204 -3.24 -43.28 35.60
N PRO A 205 -3.39 -42.01 35.15
CA PRO A 205 -3.94 -41.73 33.85
C PRO A 205 -3.15 -42.52 32.80
N PRO A 206 -3.82 -43.14 31.81
CA PRO A 206 -3.14 -43.92 30.79
C PRO A 206 -2.06 -43.05 30.15
N VAL A 207 -0.83 -43.56 30.13
CA VAL A 207 0.31 -42.90 29.48
C VAL A 207 0.02 -42.90 27.98
N VAL A 208 -0.63 -41.84 27.49
CA VAL A 208 -0.83 -41.64 26.06
C VAL A 208 0.55 -41.46 25.43
N PRO A 209 0.95 -42.29 24.46
CA PRO A 209 2.21 -42.10 23.75
C PRO A 209 2.27 -40.67 23.22
N LYS A 210 3.36 -39.95 23.53
CA LYS A 210 3.56 -38.59 23.03
C LYS A 210 3.79 -38.66 21.52
N GLU A 211 2.73 -38.41 20.77
CA GLU A 211 2.78 -38.32 19.31
C GLU A 211 3.85 -37.31 18.86
N THR A 212 4.70 -37.74 17.94
CA THR A 212 5.74 -36.90 17.36
C THR A 212 5.13 -35.79 16.49
N PRO A 213 5.83 -34.66 16.28
CA PRO A 213 5.35 -33.60 15.38
C PRO A 213 5.06 -34.10 13.95
N LEU A 214 5.82 -35.09 13.48
CA LEU A 214 5.65 -35.67 12.14
C LEU A 214 4.37 -36.49 12.05
N GLU A 215 4.11 -37.39 13.00
CA GLU A 215 2.88 -38.21 13.04
C GLU A 215 1.64 -37.30 13.11
N ARG A 216 1.68 -36.25 13.92
CA ARG A 216 0.60 -35.27 14.02
C ARG A 216 0.35 -34.59 12.68
N CYS A 217 1.42 -34.16 12.02
CA CYS A 217 1.34 -33.55 10.69
C CYS A 217 0.77 -34.51 9.63
N GLN A 218 1.15 -35.80 9.67
CA GLN A 218 0.62 -36.82 8.77
C GLN A 218 -0.88 -37.03 8.98
N ARG A 219 -1.33 -37.11 10.25
CA ARG A 219 -2.75 -37.24 10.58
C ARG A 219 -3.55 -36.05 10.08
N HIS A 220 -3.08 -34.82 10.34
CA HIS A 220 -3.77 -33.62 9.85
C HIS A 220 -3.78 -33.54 8.33
N ARG A 221 -2.70 -33.94 7.64
CA ARG A 221 -2.68 -34.01 6.17
C ARG A 221 -3.70 -35.01 5.64
N ALA A 222 -3.84 -36.16 6.29
CA ALA A 222 -4.80 -37.20 5.90
C ALA A 222 -6.26 -36.76 6.10
N SER A 223 -6.53 -35.92 7.10
CA SER A 223 -7.87 -35.35 7.32
C SER A 223 -8.14 -34.06 6.53
N ALA A 224 -7.11 -33.42 5.97
CA ALA A 224 -7.28 -32.20 5.21
C ALA A 224 -8.01 -32.48 3.89
N PRO A 225 -9.02 -31.67 3.51
CA PRO A 225 -9.75 -31.84 2.24
C PRO A 225 -8.83 -31.87 1.00
N GLN A 226 -7.67 -31.22 1.11
CA GLN A 226 -6.68 -31.10 0.04
C GLN A 226 -5.30 -31.49 0.57
N GLY A 227 -5.12 -32.79 0.82
CA GLY A 227 -3.90 -33.34 1.40
C GLY A 227 -2.63 -32.81 0.72
N VAL A 228 -2.59 -32.68 -0.61
CA VAL A 228 -1.41 -32.14 -1.33
C VAL A 228 -1.10 -30.69 -0.96
N CYS A 229 -2.12 -29.82 -0.97
CA CYS A 229 -2.00 -28.39 -0.65
C CYS A 229 -1.65 -28.13 0.82
N TYR A 230 -2.01 -29.05 1.72
CA TYR A 230 -1.70 -28.98 3.15
C TYR A 230 -0.18 -28.81 3.42
N CYS A 231 0.68 -29.45 2.64
CA CYS A 231 2.14 -29.29 2.81
C CYS A 231 2.62 -27.87 2.51
N PHE A 232 1.88 -27.13 1.70
CA PHE A 232 2.14 -25.73 1.36
C PHE A 232 1.46 -24.76 2.31
N GLY A 233 0.81 -25.22 3.38
CA GLY A 233 0.13 -24.37 4.36
C GLY A 233 -1.33 -24.04 4.01
N ALA A 234 -1.79 -24.32 2.79
CA ALA A 234 -3.18 -24.09 2.40
C ALA A 234 -4.11 -25.23 2.86
N PRO A 235 -5.37 -24.95 3.25
CA PRO A 235 -5.98 -23.62 3.35
C PRO A 235 -5.75 -22.91 4.70
N GLU A 236 -5.16 -23.58 5.69
CA GLU A 236 -5.24 -23.20 7.11
C GLU A 236 -4.17 -22.20 7.59
N GLY A 237 -3.26 -21.75 6.72
CA GLY A 237 -2.14 -20.91 7.16
C GLY A 237 -1.33 -20.27 6.05
N PRO A 238 -0.26 -19.54 6.42
CA PRO A 238 0.59 -18.86 5.45
C PRO A 238 1.24 -19.88 4.52
N LEU A 239 1.37 -19.49 3.25
CA LEU A 239 1.96 -20.37 2.25
C LEU A 239 3.40 -20.72 2.62
N ASN A 240 3.79 -21.96 2.42
CA ASN A 240 5.17 -22.41 2.55
C ASN A 240 5.65 -22.87 1.17
N PRO A 241 6.46 -22.06 0.45
CA PRO A 241 6.83 -22.35 -0.93
C PRO A 241 7.82 -23.51 -1.08
N TRP A 242 8.31 -24.06 0.04
CA TRP A 242 9.36 -25.08 0.05
C TRP A 242 8.81 -26.52 0.01
N GLY A 243 7.50 -26.70 0.07
CA GLY A 243 6.85 -28.01 -0.04
C GLY A 243 6.73 -28.80 1.27
N CYS A 244 7.02 -28.18 2.42
CA CYS A 244 6.77 -28.79 3.73
C CYS A 244 6.55 -27.75 4.84
N ARG A 245 5.34 -27.70 5.40
CA ARG A 245 4.99 -26.78 6.49
C ARG A 245 5.82 -26.97 7.77
N LEU A 246 6.32 -28.18 8.03
CA LEU A 246 7.15 -28.47 9.20
C LEU A 246 8.54 -27.83 9.13
N MET A 247 8.98 -27.35 7.95
CA MET A 247 10.24 -26.61 7.83
C MET A 247 10.21 -25.23 8.50
N ARG A 248 9.01 -24.72 8.85
CA ARG A 248 8.82 -23.41 9.51
C ARG A 248 9.49 -22.24 8.78
N MET A 249 9.50 -22.30 7.45
CA MET A 249 9.97 -21.22 6.57
C MET A 249 8.79 -20.70 5.75
N ALA A 250 7.72 -20.30 6.44
CA ALA A 250 6.53 -19.78 5.78
C ALA A 250 6.81 -18.44 5.06
N TRP A 251 5.94 -18.12 4.11
CA TRP A 251 5.90 -16.86 3.38
C TRP A 251 5.10 -15.84 4.19
N THR A 252 5.75 -15.27 5.20
CA THR A 252 5.17 -14.27 6.10
C THR A 252 6.03 -13.02 6.12
N SER A 253 5.46 -11.90 6.56
CA SER A 253 6.18 -10.62 6.63
C SER A 253 7.36 -10.63 7.60
N ASP A 254 7.33 -11.51 8.61
CA ASP A 254 8.35 -11.64 9.66
C ASP A 254 9.38 -12.73 9.37
N ALA A 255 9.27 -13.45 8.24
CA ALA A 255 10.07 -14.62 7.98
C ALA A 255 11.57 -14.31 7.93
N ASP A 256 12.35 -14.91 8.85
CA ASP A 256 13.79 -14.65 8.99
C ASP A 256 14.59 -14.90 7.70
N TRP A 257 14.14 -15.84 6.86
CA TRP A 257 14.83 -16.18 5.61
C TRP A 257 14.74 -15.07 4.56
N LEU A 258 13.78 -14.14 4.66
CA LEU A 258 13.67 -12.96 3.81
C LEU A 258 14.63 -11.83 4.19
N ARG A 259 15.36 -12.01 5.29
CA ARG A 259 16.42 -11.11 5.77
C ARG A 259 17.80 -11.61 5.36
N LEU A 260 17.87 -12.79 4.74
CA LEU A 260 19.10 -13.36 4.20
C LEU A 260 19.43 -12.68 2.87
N GLY A 261 20.19 -11.59 2.94
CA GLY A 261 20.59 -10.79 1.79
C GLY A 261 21.14 -9.44 2.22
N ARG A 262 21.15 -8.49 1.28
CA ARG A 262 21.58 -7.11 1.52
C ARG A 262 20.89 -6.12 0.60
N PHE A 263 20.67 -4.91 1.10
CA PHE A 263 20.27 -3.79 0.23
C PHE A 263 21.44 -3.39 -0.67
N ARG A 264 21.21 -3.36 -1.99
CA ARG A 264 22.13 -2.76 -2.96
C ARG A 264 21.96 -1.24 -2.99
N ASP A 265 20.70 -0.81 -2.90
CA ASP A 265 20.25 0.57 -2.86
C ASP A 265 18.98 0.64 -1.99
N SER A 266 18.41 1.83 -1.80
CA SER A 266 17.23 1.99 -0.92
C SER A 266 16.01 1.19 -1.39
N ASP A 267 15.91 0.88 -2.69
CA ASP A 267 14.72 0.24 -3.25
C ASP A 267 14.96 -1.21 -3.69
N THR A 268 16.21 -1.69 -3.68
CA THR A 268 16.59 -3.02 -4.20
C THR A 268 17.32 -3.85 -3.15
N PHE A 269 16.73 -5.00 -2.81
CA PHE A 269 17.35 -6.02 -1.97
C PHE A 269 17.83 -7.19 -2.81
N VAL A 270 19.08 -7.61 -2.59
CA VAL A 270 19.69 -8.78 -3.22
C VAL A 270 19.59 -9.94 -2.24
N LEU A 271 18.81 -10.96 -2.60
CA LEU A 271 18.62 -12.15 -1.79
C LEU A 271 19.87 -13.03 -1.87
N ASP A 272 20.36 -13.47 -0.72
CA ASP A 272 21.49 -14.39 -0.63
C ASP A 272 20.99 -15.83 -0.80
N HIS A 273 20.96 -16.28 -2.07
CA HIS A 273 20.49 -17.62 -2.42
C HIS A 273 21.32 -18.72 -1.76
N GLU A 274 22.61 -18.50 -1.51
CA GLU A 274 23.48 -19.48 -0.86
C GLU A 274 23.10 -19.63 0.62
N ALA A 275 22.94 -18.50 1.34
CA ALA A 275 22.49 -18.51 2.73
C ALA A 275 21.08 -19.10 2.88
N ILE A 276 20.16 -18.78 1.96
CA ILE A 276 18.80 -19.36 1.95
C ILE A 276 18.88 -20.87 1.68
N SER A 277 19.72 -21.32 0.75
CA SER A 277 19.95 -22.75 0.45
C SER A 277 20.49 -23.52 1.65
N ALA A 278 21.48 -22.95 2.35
CA ALA A 278 22.05 -23.55 3.54
C ALA A 278 21.00 -23.70 4.65
N ARG A 279 20.20 -22.65 4.90
CA ARG A 279 19.08 -22.68 5.84
C ARG A 279 18.02 -23.71 5.45
N LEU A 280 17.70 -23.79 4.17
CA LEU A 280 16.74 -24.75 3.63
C LEU A 280 17.20 -26.19 3.87
N SER A 281 18.48 -26.47 3.62
CA SER A 281 19.11 -27.78 3.83
C SER A 281 19.10 -28.20 5.31
N GLU A 282 19.41 -27.26 6.21
CA GLU A 282 19.30 -27.45 7.66
C GLU A 282 17.86 -27.88 8.05
N ARG A 283 16.85 -27.15 7.56
CA ARG A 283 15.44 -27.44 7.87
C ARG A 283 14.95 -28.73 7.22
N LEU A 284 15.37 -29.05 6.01
CA LEU A 284 15.01 -30.31 5.33
C LEU A 284 15.47 -31.54 6.11
N THR A 285 16.65 -31.48 6.74
CA THR A 285 17.17 -32.58 7.57
C THR A 285 16.21 -32.93 8.72
N SER A 286 15.55 -31.94 9.32
CA SER A 286 14.58 -32.16 10.39
C SER A 286 13.28 -32.85 9.96
N VAL A 287 13.01 -32.90 8.65
CA VAL A 287 11.79 -33.49 8.07
C VAL A 287 12.09 -34.61 7.07
N ALA A 288 13.32 -35.11 7.03
CA ALA A 288 13.77 -36.11 6.06
C ALA A 288 12.97 -37.43 6.13
N GLY A 289 12.38 -37.76 7.28
CA GLY A 289 11.51 -38.93 7.45
C GLY A 289 10.07 -38.75 6.97
N CYS A 290 9.70 -37.58 6.41
CA CYS A 290 8.34 -37.33 5.96
C CYS A 290 8.06 -38.04 4.61
N PRO A 291 7.06 -38.95 4.53
CA PRO A 291 6.76 -39.67 3.29
C PRO A 291 6.13 -38.78 2.21
N PHE A 292 5.71 -37.56 2.58
CA PHE A 292 5.11 -36.59 1.67
C PHE A 292 6.10 -35.50 1.22
N LEU A 293 7.37 -35.59 1.63
CA LEU A 293 8.40 -34.65 1.21
C LEU A 293 8.73 -34.87 -0.27
N LEU A 294 8.61 -33.81 -1.06
CA LEU A 294 8.83 -33.86 -2.50
C LEU A 294 10.32 -33.66 -2.82
N THR A 295 11.00 -34.73 -3.25
CA THR A 295 12.43 -34.71 -3.58
C THR A 295 12.75 -33.63 -4.62
N GLY A 296 13.72 -32.78 -4.33
CA GLY A 296 14.17 -31.71 -5.23
C GLY A 296 13.22 -30.50 -5.34
N PHE A 297 12.00 -30.57 -4.78
CA PHE A 297 11.02 -29.48 -4.89
C PHE A 297 11.53 -28.18 -4.28
N ALA A 298 12.07 -28.26 -3.06
CA ALA A 298 12.56 -27.09 -2.33
C ALA A 298 13.70 -26.38 -3.11
N GLN A 299 14.58 -27.14 -3.76
CA GLN A 299 15.63 -26.59 -4.62
C GLN A 299 15.05 -25.91 -5.87
N GLN A 300 14.04 -26.51 -6.51
CA GLN A 300 13.39 -25.87 -7.67
C GLN A 300 12.60 -24.61 -7.27
N ALA A 301 12.03 -24.58 -6.07
CA ALA A 301 11.40 -23.39 -5.52
C ALA A 301 12.44 -22.28 -5.25
N LEU A 302 13.61 -22.63 -4.71
CA LEU A 302 14.71 -21.68 -4.54
C LEU A 302 15.21 -21.13 -5.90
N ASN A 303 15.37 -21.98 -6.90
CA ASN A 303 15.74 -21.55 -8.26
C ASN A 303 14.69 -20.64 -8.91
N ALA A 304 13.43 -20.68 -8.44
CA ALA A 304 12.35 -19.83 -8.88
C ALA A 304 12.26 -18.50 -8.11
N LEU A 305 12.89 -18.41 -6.93
CA LEU A 305 12.99 -17.18 -6.14
C LEU A 305 13.81 -16.14 -6.93
N PRO A 306 13.38 -14.87 -7.01
CA PRO A 306 14.19 -13.85 -7.65
C PRO A 306 15.52 -13.67 -6.90
N SER A 307 16.60 -13.34 -7.61
CA SER A 307 17.88 -12.98 -6.99
C SER A 307 17.87 -11.54 -6.44
N GLN A 308 16.96 -10.70 -6.95
CA GLN A 308 16.77 -9.31 -6.52
C GLN A 308 15.29 -9.00 -6.45
N ALA A 309 14.88 -8.26 -5.43
CA ALA A 309 13.51 -7.82 -5.23
C ALA A 309 13.46 -6.31 -4.97
N THR A 310 12.47 -5.65 -5.59
CA THR A 310 12.27 -4.20 -5.48
C THR A 310 11.13 -3.88 -4.54
N THR A 311 11.29 -2.86 -3.71
CA THR A 311 10.29 -2.44 -2.70
C THR A 311 9.14 -1.60 -3.27
N MET A 312 9.20 -1.24 -4.55
CA MET A 312 8.14 -0.51 -5.26
C MET A 312 7.06 -1.44 -5.86
N GLY A 313 6.73 -2.55 -5.18
CA GLY A 313 5.77 -3.52 -5.72
C GLY A 313 5.38 -4.61 -4.73
N ARG A 314 5.67 -5.87 -5.08
CA ARG A 314 5.26 -7.06 -4.32
C ARG A 314 6.02 -7.27 -3.00
N TRP A 315 6.99 -6.41 -2.75
CA TRP A 315 7.86 -6.44 -1.59
C TRP A 315 7.84 -5.07 -0.93
N ARG A 316 8.03 -5.05 0.39
CA ARG A 316 8.22 -3.84 1.19
C ARG A 316 9.43 -4.05 2.10
N HIS A 317 9.99 -2.95 2.61
CA HIS A 317 11.05 -3.04 3.62
C HIS A 317 10.53 -3.73 4.89
N HIS A 318 11.33 -4.62 5.46
CA HIS A 318 11.12 -5.07 6.83
C HIS A 318 11.81 -4.08 7.77
N LEU A 319 11.02 -3.17 8.35
CA LEU A 319 11.51 -2.07 9.17
C LEU A 319 11.90 -2.55 10.57
N VAL A 320 13.04 -2.06 11.07
CA VAL A 320 13.58 -2.40 12.39
C VAL A 320 14.09 -1.16 13.12
N SER A 321 14.42 -1.32 14.40
CA SER A 321 15.13 -0.30 15.16
C SER A 321 16.54 -0.09 14.59
N GLN A 322 17.02 1.16 14.64
CA GLN A 322 18.41 1.51 14.33
C GLN A 322 19.43 0.70 15.13
N THR A 323 19.07 0.25 16.33
CA THR A 323 19.95 -0.53 17.22
C THR A 323 20.02 -2.02 16.85
N ALA A 324 19.27 -2.48 15.85
CA ALA A 324 19.31 -3.88 15.44
C ALA A 324 20.65 -4.18 14.71
N PRO A 325 21.30 -5.33 14.97
CA PRO A 325 22.62 -5.64 14.40
C PRO A 325 22.69 -5.64 12.87
N SER A 326 21.58 -5.95 12.20
CA SER A 326 21.43 -6.03 10.74
C SER A 326 20.76 -4.78 10.15
N ALA A 327 20.54 -3.73 10.95
CA ALA A 327 19.87 -2.52 10.50
C ALA A 327 20.69 -1.79 9.43
N THR A 328 20.10 -1.61 8.25
CA THR A 328 20.66 -0.83 7.14
C THR A 328 19.79 0.42 6.95
N ALA A 329 20.42 1.59 6.84
CA ALA A 329 19.72 2.82 6.54
C ALA A 329 19.14 2.76 5.11
N VAL A 330 17.85 3.04 4.98
CA VAL A 330 17.12 3.02 3.71
C VAL A 330 16.21 4.24 3.62
N THR A 331 15.93 4.68 2.40
CA THR A 331 14.89 5.68 2.14
C THR A 331 13.61 4.94 1.76
N VAL A 332 12.60 5.01 2.62
CA VAL A 332 11.29 4.41 2.35
C VAL A 332 10.45 5.43 1.59
N ARG A 333 10.10 5.09 0.36
CA ARG A 333 9.13 5.83 -0.45
C ARG A 333 7.74 5.33 -0.13
N SER A 334 6.95 6.21 0.46
CA SER A 334 5.51 6.02 0.60
C SER A 334 4.82 6.96 -0.36
N TYR A 335 3.82 6.47 -1.08
CA TYR A 335 2.94 7.29 -1.89
C TYR A 335 1.71 7.56 -1.04
N SER A 336 1.66 8.75 -0.45
CA SER A 336 0.46 9.24 0.21
C SER A 336 0.08 10.50 -0.52
N HIS A 337 -1.16 10.58 -0.96
CA HIS A 337 -1.70 11.74 -1.64
C HIS A 337 -1.01 11.99 -2.99
N GLY A 338 -0.67 10.95 -3.77
CA GLY A 338 0.08 11.12 -5.02
C GLY A 338 1.51 11.67 -4.86
N CYS A 339 1.84 12.26 -3.72
CA CYS A 339 3.15 12.74 -3.34
C CYS A 339 4.04 11.54 -3.01
N ALA A 340 5.22 11.51 -3.60
CA ALA A 340 6.29 10.66 -3.08
C ALA A 340 6.77 11.27 -1.76
N ARG A 341 6.46 10.62 -0.65
CA ARG A 341 7.06 10.95 0.64
C ARG A 341 8.23 10.01 0.90
N GLU A 342 9.40 10.59 0.99
CA GLU A 342 10.64 9.90 1.36
C GLU A 342 10.88 10.05 2.86
N VAL A 343 10.99 8.92 3.55
CA VAL A 343 11.30 8.87 4.98
C VAL A 343 12.54 8.02 5.18
N ALA A 344 13.57 8.59 5.82
CA ALA A 344 14.74 7.83 6.26
C ALA A 344 14.31 6.83 7.35
N ALA A 345 14.61 5.56 7.14
CA ALA A 345 14.28 4.47 8.06
C ALA A 345 15.42 3.45 8.13
N TRP A 346 15.23 2.43 8.95
CA TRP A 346 16.15 1.32 9.12
C TRP A 346 15.45 0.01 8.77
N ALA A 347 16.09 -0.82 7.96
CA ALA A 347 15.56 -2.11 7.53
C ALA A 347 16.63 -3.19 7.57
N ASP A 348 16.23 -4.43 7.83
CA ASP A 348 17.14 -5.60 7.85
C ASP A 348 16.79 -6.66 6.80
N GLY A 349 15.76 -6.42 5.98
CA GLY A 349 15.31 -7.38 4.98
C GLY A 349 14.07 -6.91 4.23
N LEU A 350 13.40 -7.87 3.59
CA LEU A 350 12.13 -7.65 2.93
C LEU A 350 10.99 -8.32 3.66
N ALA A 351 9.80 -7.78 3.46
CA ALA A 351 8.53 -8.44 3.77
C ALA A 351 7.69 -8.51 2.49
N PRO A 352 7.03 -9.64 2.17
CA PRO A 352 6.06 -9.69 1.08
C PRO A 352 4.86 -8.81 1.37
N THR A 353 4.31 -8.22 0.31
CA THR A 353 3.02 -7.51 0.35
C THR A 353 1.86 -8.50 0.19
N ASP A 354 2.07 -9.58 -0.56
CA ASP A 354 1.10 -10.66 -0.76
C ASP A 354 1.78 -12.02 -1.00
N ASP A 355 0.99 -13.04 -1.33
CA ASP A 355 1.44 -14.41 -1.55
C ASP A 355 1.72 -14.76 -3.03
N ARG A 356 1.66 -13.79 -3.94
CA ARG A 356 1.74 -14.03 -5.39
C ARG A 356 3.07 -14.66 -5.80
N ASP A 357 4.17 -14.20 -5.21
CA ASP A 357 5.52 -14.71 -5.50
C ASP A 357 5.71 -16.12 -4.93
N ALA A 358 5.22 -16.41 -3.72
CA ALA A 358 5.18 -17.78 -3.19
C ALA A 358 4.40 -18.74 -4.11
N ARG A 359 3.22 -18.32 -4.58
CA ARG A 359 2.44 -19.12 -5.54
C ARG A 359 3.22 -19.33 -6.83
N GLN A 360 3.86 -18.29 -7.36
CA GLN A 360 4.67 -18.40 -8.57
C GLN A 360 5.83 -19.40 -8.39
N MET A 361 6.51 -19.37 -7.24
CA MET A 361 7.56 -20.34 -6.88
C MET A 361 7.00 -21.76 -6.85
N ILE A 362 5.88 -21.99 -6.15
CA ILE A 362 5.23 -23.31 -6.06
C ILE A 362 4.85 -23.83 -7.45
N ARG A 363 4.21 -23.00 -8.28
CA ARG A 363 3.79 -23.37 -9.64
C ARG A 363 4.99 -23.78 -10.50
N ARG A 364 6.09 -23.02 -10.43
CA ARG A 364 7.30 -23.29 -11.21
C ARG A 364 8.00 -24.55 -10.73
N ALA A 365 8.12 -24.74 -9.42
CA ALA A 365 8.72 -25.93 -8.83
C ALA A 365 7.90 -27.20 -9.13
N ALA A 366 6.56 -27.14 -9.01
CA ALA A 366 5.67 -28.25 -9.34
C ALA A 366 5.80 -28.67 -10.80
N ARG A 367 5.83 -27.70 -11.73
CA ARG A 367 6.03 -27.97 -13.16
C ARG A 367 7.36 -28.68 -13.45
N LEU A 368 8.45 -28.24 -12.81
CA LEU A 368 9.79 -28.79 -13.06
C LEU A 368 10.02 -30.15 -12.39
N THR A 369 9.31 -30.44 -11.30
CA THR A 369 9.41 -31.72 -10.58
C THR A 369 8.37 -32.75 -11.02
N GLY A 370 7.42 -32.37 -11.88
CA GLY A 370 6.32 -33.25 -12.31
C GLY A 370 5.31 -33.55 -11.20
N VAL A 371 5.32 -32.79 -10.10
CA VAL A 371 4.38 -32.99 -9.00
C VAL A 371 3.02 -32.43 -9.39
N ALA A 372 1.99 -33.29 -9.32
CA ALA A 372 0.60 -32.89 -9.48
C ALA A 372 0.14 -32.09 -8.24
N VAL A 373 0.34 -30.77 -8.27
CA VAL A 373 -0.27 -29.82 -7.32
C VAL A 373 -1.44 -29.16 -8.03
N ASP A 374 -2.63 -29.25 -7.45
CA ASP A 374 -3.77 -28.48 -7.95
C ASP A 374 -3.56 -26.99 -7.62
N LEU A 375 -3.11 -26.25 -8.63
CA LEU A 375 -2.77 -24.83 -8.50
C LEU A 375 -4.01 -23.94 -8.43
N THR A 376 -5.19 -24.44 -8.80
CA THR A 376 -6.44 -23.67 -8.72
C THR A 376 -6.82 -23.45 -7.27
N LEU A 377 -6.63 -24.48 -6.43
CA LEU A 377 -6.90 -24.46 -5.00
C LEU A 377 -6.03 -23.48 -4.21
N LEU A 378 -4.86 -23.16 -4.75
CA LEU A 378 -4.05 -22.10 -4.17
C LEU A 378 -4.78 -20.75 -4.36
N ASN A 379 -5.38 -20.45 -5.51
CA ASN A 379 -5.88 -19.10 -5.82
C ASN A 379 -7.06 -18.61 -4.96
N HIS A 380 -7.82 -19.49 -4.30
CA HIS A 380 -9.12 -19.16 -3.69
C HIS A 380 -9.07 -18.50 -2.29
N THR A 381 -7.89 -18.23 -1.73
CA THR A 381 -7.79 -17.77 -0.33
C THR A 381 -8.01 -16.28 -0.12
N LYS A 382 -8.00 -15.43 -1.16
CA LYS A 382 -8.27 -13.99 -1.00
C LYS A 382 -9.75 -13.60 -1.02
N GLU A 383 -10.63 -14.42 -1.60
CA GLU A 383 -12.06 -14.08 -1.69
C GLU A 383 -12.82 -14.33 -0.39
N ALA A 384 -12.33 -15.22 0.48
CA ALA A 384 -13.00 -15.60 1.72
C ALA A 384 -12.79 -14.62 2.89
N ASP A 385 -11.75 -13.77 2.86
CA ASP A 385 -11.49 -12.78 3.92
C ASP A 385 -12.22 -11.44 3.69
N HIS A 386 -12.94 -11.30 2.57
CA HIS A 386 -13.72 -10.11 2.20
C HIS A 386 -15.23 -10.35 2.16
N ALA A 387 -15.70 -11.55 2.52
CA ALA A 387 -17.11 -11.92 2.67
C ALA A 387 -17.41 -12.21 4.15
#